data_AF-A0A3S1DD23-F1
#
_entry.id   AF-A0A3S1DD23-F1
#
_cell.length_a   1.000
_cell.length_b   1.000
_cell.length_c   1.000
_cell.angle_alpha   90.00
_cell.angle_beta   90.00
_cell.angle_gamma   90.00
#
_symmetry.space_group_name_H-M   'P 1'
#
loop_
_entity.id
_entity.type
_entity.pdbx_description
1 polymer ?
#
loop_
_entity_poly.entity_id
_entity_poly.type
_entity_poly.pdbx_seq_one_letter_code
_entity_poly.pdbx_strand_id
1 'polypeptide(L)'
;MRLLFLGDMVGKTGRTAVWEQLPGLISDFKLDFVIVNGENAAGGFGITEEIFRETISAGADVVTTGNHVWDQRDALVFAPREERFLRPSNFPK
;
A
#
# COMPACT_ATOMS: atom_id res chain seq x y z
N MET A 1 -8.43 -18.45 8.37
CA MET A 1 -7.78 -17.14 8.18
C MET A 1 -6.56 -17.32 7.28
N ARG A 2 -6.64 -16.78 6.07
CA ARG A 2 -5.61 -16.81 5.02
C ARG A 2 -5.17 -15.38 4.75
N LEU A 3 -3.89 -15.12 4.93
CA LEU A 3 -3.30 -13.79 4.79
C LEU A 3 -2.39 -13.75 3.58
N LEU A 4 -2.44 -12.66 2.83
CA LEU A 4 -1.44 -12.30 1.83
C LEU A 4 -0.70 -11.04 2.28
N PHE A 5 0.62 -11.10 2.25
CA PHE A 5 1.47 -9.94 2.39
C PHE A 5 2.28 -9.79 1.10
N LEU A 6 2.08 -8.66 0.41
CA LEU A 6 2.89 -8.28 -0.74
C LEU A 6 4.00 -7.35 -0.26
N GLY A 7 5.23 -7.66 -0.69
CA GLY A 7 6.37 -6.77 -0.52
C GLY A 7 6.23 -5.48 -1.32
N ASP A 8 7.33 -4.76 -1.44
CA ASP A 8 7.36 -3.41 -2.00
C ASP A 8 6.74 -3.32 -3.40
N MET A 9 5.65 -2.55 -3.48
CA MET A 9 5.06 -2.14 -4.74
C MET A 9 5.88 -0.98 -5.30
N VAL A 10 6.75 -1.27 -6.27
CA VAL A 10 7.70 -0.28 -6.82
C VAL A 10 7.19 0.35 -8.13
N GLY A 11 6.95 1.66 -8.10
CA GLY A 11 6.66 2.48 -9.28
C GLY A 11 5.44 2.01 -10.10
N LYS A 12 5.37 2.42 -11.37
CA LYS A 12 4.23 2.11 -12.24
C LYS A 12 4.05 0.60 -12.46
N THR A 13 5.15 -0.11 -12.70
CA THR A 13 5.12 -1.56 -12.97
C THR A 13 4.58 -2.33 -11.76
N GLY A 14 5.03 -2.00 -10.54
CA GLY A 14 4.52 -2.62 -9.33
C GLY A 14 3.03 -2.34 -9.13
N ARG A 15 2.60 -1.10 -9.33
CA ARG A 15 1.18 -0.72 -9.22
C ARG A 15 0.29 -1.48 -10.19
N THR A 16 0.67 -1.52 -11.47
CA THR A 16 -0.10 -2.26 -12.49
C THR A 16 -0.18 -3.75 -12.13
N ALA A 17 0.92 -4.38 -11.73
CA ALA A 17 0.93 -5.78 -11.33
C ALA A 17 0.02 -6.05 -10.13
N VAL A 18 0.07 -5.21 -9.09
CA VAL A 18 -0.79 -5.37 -7.91
C VAL A 18 -2.25 -5.16 -8.29
N TRP A 19 -2.60 -4.05 -8.94
CA TRP A 19 -4.01 -3.71 -9.18
C TRP A 19 -4.71 -4.66 -10.15
N GLU A 20 -4.01 -5.20 -11.15
CA GLU A 20 -4.61 -6.12 -12.10
C GLU A 20 -4.72 -7.56 -11.56
N GLN A 21 -3.77 -8.00 -10.74
CA GLN A 21 -3.69 -9.40 -10.30
C GLN A 21 -4.33 -9.66 -8.93
N LEU A 22 -4.30 -8.67 -8.03
CA LEU A 22 -4.74 -8.86 -6.65
C LEU A 22 -6.19 -9.33 -6.52
N PRO A 23 -7.18 -8.81 -7.28
CA PRO A 23 -8.55 -9.32 -7.21
C PRO A 23 -8.65 -10.82 -7.54
N GLY A 24 -7.89 -11.28 -8.53
CA GLY A 24 -7.81 -12.70 -8.90
C GLY A 24 -7.19 -13.54 -7.79
N LEU A 25 -6.07 -13.09 -7.21
CA LEU A 25 -5.42 -13.77 -6.08
C LEU A 25 -6.36 -13.88 -4.86
N ILE A 26 -7.12 -12.83 -4.55
CA ILE A 26 -8.11 -12.86 -3.46
C ILE A 26 -9.16 -13.94 -3.70
N SER A 27 -9.71 -14.01 -4.92
CA SER A 27 -10.70 -15.02 -5.31
C SER A 27 -10.12 -16.44 -5.26
N ASP A 28 -8.98 -16.66 -5.90
CA ASP A 28 -8.40 -18.00 -6.11
C ASP A 28 -7.91 -18.62 -4.80
N PHE A 29 -7.26 -17.81 -3.97
CA PHE A 29 -6.73 -18.26 -2.69
C PHE A 29 -7.70 -18.07 -1.52
N LYS A 30 -8.87 -17.46 -1.75
CA LYS A 30 -9.89 -17.14 -0.74
C LYS A 30 -9.27 -16.39 0.45
N LEU A 31 -8.58 -15.29 0.15
CA LEU A 31 -7.86 -14.51 1.14
C LEU A 31 -8.84 -13.80 2.09
N ASP A 32 -8.52 -13.82 3.38
CA ASP A 32 -9.31 -13.19 4.44
C ASP A 32 -8.75 -11.80 4.81
N PHE A 33 -7.47 -11.54 4.52
CA PHE A 33 -6.82 -10.25 4.77
C PHE A 33 -5.59 -10.04 3.87
N VAL A 34 -5.43 -8.84 3.34
CA VAL A 34 -4.38 -8.47 2.39
C VAL A 34 -3.61 -7.24 2.85
N ILE A 35 -2.29 -7.35 2.90
CA ILE A 35 -1.37 -6.26 3.20
C ILE A 35 -0.48 -6.01 1.98
N VAL A 36 -0.27 -4.74 1.63
CA VAL A 36 0.67 -4.32 0.58
C VAL A 36 1.64 -3.29 1.15
N ASN A 37 2.96 -3.45 0.93
CA ASN A 37 3.92 -2.38 1.22
C ASN A 37 3.94 -1.37 0.05
N GLY A 38 3.52 -0.13 0.33
CA GLY A 38 3.43 0.95 -0.64
C GLY A 38 4.61 1.93 -0.64
N GLU A 39 5.71 1.67 0.09
CA GLU A 39 6.73 2.70 0.32
C GLU A 39 7.45 3.21 -0.92
N ASN A 40 7.43 2.45 -2.03
CA ASN A 40 8.12 2.78 -3.27
C ASN A 40 7.14 3.04 -4.44
N ALA A 41 5.87 3.27 -4.12
CA ALA A 41 4.79 3.25 -5.10
C ALA A 41 4.78 4.48 -6.03
N ALA A 42 5.16 5.66 -5.54
CA ALA A 42 5.16 6.91 -6.30
C ALA A 42 6.52 7.15 -6.98
N GLY A 43 6.66 6.73 -8.24
CA GLY A 43 7.90 6.96 -9.00
C GLY A 43 9.14 6.28 -8.41
N GLY A 44 8.96 5.29 -7.53
CA GLY A 44 10.03 4.61 -6.81
C GLY A 44 10.22 5.06 -5.36
N PHE A 45 9.61 6.17 -4.92
CA PHE A 45 9.82 6.73 -3.58
C PHE A 45 8.54 7.35 -3.00
N GLY A 46 8.09 6.84 -1.86
CA GLY A 46 6.87 7.24 -1.17
C GLY A 46 5.60 6.82 -1.88
N ILE A 47 4.48 7.45 -1.50
CA ILE A 47 3.13 7.11 -1.95
C ILE A 47 2.22 8.34 -1.90
N THR A 48 1.38 8.51 -2.91
CA THR A 48 0.34 9.56 -2.94
C THR A 48 -1.00 8.99 -2.46
N GLU A 49 -1.93 9.87 -2.07
CA GLU A 49 -3.28 9.48 -1.63
C GLU A 49 -4.02 8.73 -2.74
N GLU A 50 -3.87 9.16 -3.99
CA GLU A 50 -4.44 8.51 -5.16
C GLU A 50 -3.98 7.05 -5.25
N ILE A 51 -2.67 6.81 -5.20
CA ILE A 51 -2.09 5.46 -5.26
C ILE A 51 -2.54 4.60 -4.08
N PHE A 52 -2.60 5.18 -2.87
CA PHE A 52 -3.13 4.50 -1.69
C PHE A 52 -4.58 4.05 -1.92
N ARG A 53 -5.46 4.95 -2.37
CA ARG A 53 -6.87 4.66 -2.62
C ARG A 53 -7.08 3.64 -3.73
N GLU A 54 -6.30 3.69 -4.80
CA GLU A 54 -6.32 2.69 -5.87
C GLU A 54 -5.90 1.31 -5.35
N THR A 55 -4.89 1.25 -4.48
CA THR A 55 -4.43 0.00 -3.86
C THR A 55 -5.49 -0.62 -2.96
N ILE A 56 -6.17 0.21 -2.15
CA ILE A 56 -7.32 -0.24 -1.35
C ILE A 56 -8.46 -0.72 -2.26
N SER A 57 -8.74 0.00 -3.35
CA SER A 57 -9.81 -0.36 -4.30
C SER A 57 -9.52 -1.66 -5.06
N ALA A 58 -8.24 -1.99 -5.27
CA ALA A 58 -7.81 -3.27 -5.83
C ALA A 58 -7.96 -4.46 -4.85
N GLY A 59 -8.31 -4.21 -3.58
CA GLY A 59 -8.59 -5.24 -2.59
C GLY A 59 -7.55 -5.37 -1.49
N ALA A 60 -6.61 -4.42 -1.34
CA ALA A 60 -5.78 -4.36 -0.14
C ALA A 60 -6.61 -3.89 1.07
N ASP A 61 -6.48 -4.56 2.21
CA ASP A 61 -7.11 -4.11 3.44
C ASP A 61 -6.28 -3.04 4.15
N VAL A 62 -4.96 -3.18 4.10
CA VAL A 62 -4.00 -2.27 4.71
C VAL A 62 -2.82 -2.01 3.78
N VAL A 63 -2.37 -0.76 3.74
CA VAL A 63 -1.12 -0.37 3.10
C VAL A 63 -0.11 -0.02 4.18
N THR A 64 0.98 -0.78 4.23
CA THR A 64 2.14 -0.48 5.08
C THR A 64 3.16 0.33 4.30
N THR A 65 4.11 0.93 5.01
CA THR A 65 5.21 1.70 4.42
C THR A 65 6.50 1.48 5.22
N GLY A 66 7.60 2.09 4.76
CA GLY A 66 8.92 1.99 5.35
C GLY A 66 9.61 3.35 5.43
N ASN A 67 10.87 3.39 5.03
CA ASN A 67 11.71 4.58 5.20
C ASN A 67 11.34 5.72 4.25
N HIS A 68 10.71 5.43 3.11
CA HIS A 68 10.31 6.42 2.11
C HIS A 68 8.91 7.03 2.34
N VAL A 69 8.28 6.76 3.50
CA VAL A 69 6.90 7.16 3.80
C VAL A 69 6.60 8.65 3.61
N TRP A 70 7.58 9.54 3.77
CA TRP A 70 7.41 11.00 3.68
C TRP A 70 7.99 11.64 2.42
N ASP A 71 8.49 10.85 1.47
CA ASP A 71 9.12 11.38 0.25
C ASP A 71 8.09 12.07 -0.68
N GLN A 72 6.82 11.72 -0.53
CA GLN A 72 5.71 12.45 -1.12
C GLN A 72 5.06 13.35 -0.06
N ARG A 73 5.04 14.67 -0.29
CA ARG A 73 4.43 15.64 0.64
C ARG A 73 2.96 15.34 0.94
N ASP A 74 2.28 14.72 -0.02
CA ASP A 74 0.89 14.30 0.09
C ASP A 74 0.67 13.34 1.27
N ALA A 75 1.64 12.44 1.53
CA ALA A 75 1.58 11.49 2.65
C ALA A 75 1.46 12.17 4.01
N LEU A 76 2.09 13.34 4.21
CA LEU A 76 1.96 14.10 5.46
C LEU A 76 0.53 14.62 5.70
N VAL A 77 -0.25 14.80 4.63
CA VAL A 77 -1.60 15.37 4.69
C VAL A 77 -2.64 14.28 4.92
N PHE A 78 -2.56 13.16 4.19
CA PHE A 78 -3.58 12.12 4.27
C PHE A 78 -3.30 11.06 5.34
N ALA A 79 -2.04 10.80 5.72
CA ALA A 79 -1.73 9.76 6.70
C ALA A 79 -2.48 9.93 8.05
N PRO A 80 -2.69 11.14 8.61
CA PRO A 80 -3.44 11.30 9.85
C PRO A 80 -4.94 10.96 9.76
N ARG A 81 -5.52 10.91 8.56
CA ARG A 81 -6.95 10.65 8.33
C ARG A 81 -7.25 9.24 7.84
N GLU A 82 -6.25 8.46 7.43
CA GLU A 82 -6.43 7.13 6.84
C GLU A 82 -5.98 6.02 7.79
N GLU A 83 -6.91 5.37 8.46
CA GLU A 83 -6.63 4.30 9.45
C GLU A 83 -5.95 3.06 8.83
N ARG A 84 -6.17 2.84 7.54
CA ARG A 84 -5.59 1.71 6.77
C ARG A 84 -4.22 2.02 6.18
N PHE A 85 -3.68 3.21 6.44
CA PHE A 85 -2.35 3.63 6.04
C PHE A 85 -1.40 3.57 7.25
N LEU A 86 -0.45 2.64 7.22
CA LEU A 86 0.47 2.41 8.33
C LEU A 86 1.88 2.89 8.00
N ARG A 87 2.39 3.79 8.85
CA ARG A 87 3.79 4.23 8.87
C ARG A 87 4.61 3.46 9.91
N PRO A 88 5.95 3.47 9.84
CA PRO A 88 6.77 2.95 10.91
C PRO A 88 6.38 3.58 12.26
N SER A 89 6.09 2.72 13.24
CA SER A 89 5.58 3.14 14.55
C SER A 89 6.63 3.90 15.37
N ASN A 90 7.91 3.62 15.10
CA ASN A 90 9.07 4.17 15.80
C ASN A 90 9.54 5.56 15.29
N PHE A 91 8.75 6.26 14.47
CA PHE A 91 9.04 7.66 14.15
C PHE A 91 8.93 8.55 15.39
N PRO A 92 9.82 9.55 15.57
CA PRO A 92 9.71 10.54 16.65
C PRO A 92 8.35 11.23 16.65
N LYS A 93 7.87 11.60 17.84
CA LYS A 93 6.66 12.39 18.04
C LYS A 93 6.94 13.88 17.96
#